data_AF-S9W3H7-F1
#
_entry.id   AF-S9W3H7-F1
#
_cell.length_a   1.000
_cell.length_b   1.000
_cell.length_c   1.000
_cell.angle_alpha   90.00
_cell.angle_beta   90.00
_cell.angle_gamma   90.00
#
_symmetry.space_group_name_H-M   'P 1'
#
loop_
_entity.id
_entity.type
_entity.pdbx_description
1 polymer ?
#
loop_
_entity_poly.entity_id
_entity_poly.type
_entity_poly.pdbx_seq_one_letter_code
_entity_poly.pdbx_strand_id
1 'polypeptide(L)'
;MSQDLFTNPFGIPPPSDDSYASLSRFIAEFSQAIPQDQFDSFRSKLTSLHEALTSKLRGETRPQDDMSEIRGMFQELREDMIQGQNSLREDMIQGQNSLREDMIQGQNSIAERLSRVEGRFDSFSISFHSLNGEQLSRIRNIETKTNETRTSAQRSENIINRKSYRDTKPIPFINGQEPPSDLPELKTISDVDNLNPSQLKAYLEGYGCKYVENEPQTSLKRKVSDVAGFIKCPHDNLYEFSTLQDIGNQSSTPNRILRSRHN
;
A
#
# COMPACT_ATOMS: atom_id res chain seq x y z
N MET A 1 2.33 -20.58 18.74
CA MET A 1 3.04 -20.21 19.97
C MET A 1 3.69 -21.48 20.47
N SER A 2 5.00 -21.62 20.28
CA SER A 2 5.73 -22.86 20.55
C SER A 2 6.27 -22.77 21.98
N GLN A 3 5.69 -23.56 22.89
CA GLN A 3 6.06 -23.60 24.31
C GLN A 3 7.34 -24.42 24.60
N ASP A 4 8.00 -24.96 23.58
CA ASP A 4 9.06 -25.96 23.74
C ASP A 4 10.50 -25.38 23.86
N LEU A 5 10.68 -24.07 24.01
CA LEU A 5 12.02 -23.45 23.96
C LEU A 5 12.84 -23.53 25.27
N PHE A 6 12.30 -24.09 26.35
CA PHE A 6 12.95 -24.06 27.67
C PHE A 6 12.86 -25.39 28.44
N THR A 7 12.80 -26.53 27.75
CA THR A 7 12.85 -27.82 28.44
C THR A 7 14.26 -28.14 28.88
N ASN A 8 14.41 -28.43 30.18
CA ASN A 8 15.62 -29.01 30.73
C ASN A 8 15.87 -30.42 30.12
N PRO A 9 17.04 -31.07 30.34
CA PRO A 9 17.33 -32.40 29.76
C PRO A 9 16.37 -33.52 30.20
N PHE A 10 15.52 -33.26 31.21
CA PHE A 10 14.48 -34.16 31.69
C PHE A 10 13.10 -33.85 31.09
N GLY A 11 12.99 -32.88 30.18
CA GLY A 11 11.72 -32.47 29.57
C GLY A 11 10.76 -31.78 30.53
N ILE A 12 11.24 -31.31 31.69
CA ILE A 12 10.38 -30.64 32.67
C ILE A 12 10.33 -29.15 32.33
N PRO A 13 9.12 -28.58 32.13
CA PRO A 13 8.96 -27.18 31.80
C PRO A 13 9.35 -26.30 33.00
N PRO A 14 9.89 -25.09 32.76
CA PRO A 14 10.18 -24.14 33.84
C PRO A 14 8.88 -23.74 34.56
N PRO A 15 8.96 -23.26 35.81
CA PRO A 15 7.80 -22.73 36.52
C PRO A 15 7.04 -21.71 35.66
N SER A 16 5.73 -21.87 35.54
CA SER A 16 4.88 -20.99 34.73
C SER A 16 4.70 -19.60 35.35
N ASP A 17 5.01 -19.46 36.64
CA ASP A 17 4.99 -18.22 37.41
C ASP A 17 5.93 -18.31 38.64
N ASP A 18 6.10 -17.19 39.35
CA ASP A 18 6.93 -17.08 40.56
C ASP A 18 6.25 -17.62 41.83
N SER A 19 5.12 -18.33 41.71
CA SER A 19 4.44 -18.85 42.89
C SER A 19 5.23 -19.99 43.53
N TYR A 20 5.16 -20.07 44.87
CA TYR A 20 5.76 -21.18 45.61
C TYR A 20 5.22 -22.55 45.15
N ALA A 21 3.95 -22.60 44.71
CA ALA A 21 3.34 -23.84 44.20
C ALA A 21 3.97 -24.29 42.87
N SER A 22 4.17 -23.37 41.92
CA SER A 22 4.83 -23.67 40.64
C SER A 22 6.30 -24.07 40.86
N LEU A 23 7.01 -23.38 41.76
CA LEU A 23 8.38 -23.74 42.11
C LEU A 23 8.47 -25.10 42.82
N SER A 24 7.60 -25.37 43.78
CA SER A 24 7.56 -26.65 44.51
C SER A 24 7.24 -27.81 43.58
N ARG A 25 6.34 -27.61 42.59
CA ARG A 25 6.00 -28.61 41.58
C ARG A 25 7.17 -28.89 40.66
N PHE A 26 7.84 -27.85 40.16
CA PHE A 26 9.04 -27.97 39.35
C PHE A 26 10.14 -28.75 40.08
N ILE A 27 10.42 -28.42 41.35
CA ILE A 27 11.42 -29.11 42.17
C ILE A 27 11.05 -30.59 42.38
N ALA A 28 9.76 -30.89 42.61
CA ALA A 28 9.28 -32.26 42.79
C ALA A 28 9.42 -33.10 41.51
N GLU A 29 9.01 -32.56 40.37
CA GLU A 29 9.15 -33.20 39.05
C GLU A 29 10.64 -33.40 38.70
N PHE A 30 11.48 -32.40 38.97
CA PHE A 30 12.93 -32.47 38.75
C PHE A 30 13.59 -33.55 39.60
N SER A 31 13.18 -33.65 40.87
CA SER A 31 13.69 -34.67 41.78
C SER A 31 13.28 -36.09 41.38
N GLN A 32 12.14 -36.27 40.71
CA GLN A 32 11.68 -37.57 40.20
C GLN A 32 12.34 -37.97 38.89
N ALA A 33 12.73 -36.99 38.06
CA ALA A 33 13.33 -37.28 36.76
C ALA A 33 14.83 -37.55 36.83
N ILE A 34 15.49 -37.19 37.94
CA ILE A 34 16.85 -37.65 38.23
C ILE A 34 16.81 -39.17 38.36
N PRO A 35 17.57 -39.93 37.55
CA PRO A 35 17.56 -41.38 37.59
C PRO A 35 17.96 -41.89 38.99
N GLN A 36 17.01 -42.51 39.67
CA GLN A 36 17.17 -42.95 41.05
C GLN A 36 18.26 -44.03 41.16
N ASP A 37 18.40 -44.85 40.12
CA ASP A 37 19.39 -45.91 39.96
C ASP A 37 20.85 -45.39 40.02
N GLN A 38 21.11 -44.19 39.47
CA GLN A 38 22.43 -43.56 39.59
C GLN A 38 22.74 -43.17 41.04
N PHE A 39 21.74 -42.71 41.79
CA PHE A 39 21.89 -42.40 43.20
C PHE A 39 21.91 -43.65 44.09
N ASP A 40 21.26 -44.73 43.68
CA ASP A 40 21.18 -45.96 44.45
C ASP A 40 22.54 -46.66 44.53
N SER A 41 23.31 -46.68 43.44
CA SER A 41 24.70 -47.16 43.43
C SER A 41 25.57 -46.35 44.40
N PHE A 42 25.51 -45.02 44.33
CA PHE A 42 26.24 -44.12 45.22
C PHE A 42 25.83 -44.31 46.69
N ARG A 43 24.52 -44.38 46.98
CA ARG A 43 23.97 -44.66 48.32
C ARG A 43 24.43 -46.00 48.85
N SER A 44 24.45 -47.04 48.01
CA SER A 44 24.94 -48.36 48.38
C SER A 44 26.42 -48.29 48.76
N LYS A 45 27.27 -47.68 47.94
CA LYS A 45 28.71 -47.50 48.24
C LYS A 45 28.94 -46.71 49.54
N LEU A 46 28.16 -45.65 49.77
CA LEU A 46 28.21 -44.85 51.01
C LEU A 46 27.79 -45.65 52.24
N THR A 47 26.75 -46.47 52.10
CA THR A 47 26.25 -47.34 53.17
C THR A 47 27.29 -48.40 53.52
N SER A 48 27.88 -49.05 52.51
CA SER A 48 28.97 -50.01 52.71
C SER A 48 30.19 -49.36 53.36
N LEU A 49 30.56 -48.14 52.96
CA LEU A 49 31.68 -47.40 53.57
C LEU A 49 31.40 -47.10 55.05
N HIS A 50 30.18 -46.68 55.35
CA HIS A 50 29.74 -46.39 56.71
C HIS A 50 29.74 -47.65 57.59
N GLU A 51 29.26 -48.79 57.07
CA GLU A 51 29.31 -50.08 57.77
C GLU A 51 30.75 -50.53 58.03
N ALA A 52 31.65 -50.40 57.04
CA ALA A 52 33.07 -50.73 57.20
C ALA A 52 33.75 -49.89 58.29
N LEU A 53 33.49 -48.57 58.32
CA LEU A 53 33.98 -47.66 59.36
C LEU A 53 33.45 -48.02 60.75
N THR A 54 32.16 -48.37 60.83
CA THR A 54 31.49 -48.68 62.11
C THR A 54 31.98 -50.01 62.69
N SER A 55 32.13 -51.04 61.85
CA SER A 55 32.72 -52.33 62.23
C SER A 55 34.16 -52.17 62.74
N LYS A 56 34.92 -51.28 62.09
CA LYS A 56 36.30 -50.98 62.50
C LYS A 56 36.39 -50.32 63.88
N LEU A 57 35.53 -49.34 64.15
CA LEU A 57 35.45 -48.67 65.45
C LEU A 57 35.03 -49.62 66.58
N ARG A 58 34.30 -50.70 66.26
CA ARG A 58 33.84 -51.72 67.20
C ARG A 58 34.89 -52.80 67.50
N GLY A 59 36.01 -52.81 66.76
CA GLY A 59 37.13 -53.74 66.97
C GLY A 59 36.87 -55.17 66.51
N GLU A 60 35.93 -55.36 65.59
CA GLU A 60 35.45 -56.69 65.17
C GLU A 60 36.40 -57.41 64.18
N THR A 61 37.44 -56.75 63.65
CA THR A 61 38.32 -57.27 62.58
C THR A 61 39.81 -56.87 62.69
N ARG A 62 40.71 -57.60 61.99
CA ARG A 62 42.18 -57.40 62.03
C ARG A 62 42.61 -56.01 61.51
N PRO A 63 43.61 -55.32 62.11
CA PRO A 63 43.83 -53.88 61.90
C PRO A 63 44.24 -53.44 60.48
N GLN A 64 45.00 -54.25 59.75
CA GLN A 64 45.85 -53.75 58.64
C GLN A 64 45.26 -53.94 57.22
N ASP A 65 44.41 -54.94 57.00
CA ASP A 65 43.76 -55.17 55.69
C ASP A 65 42.60 -54.19 55.44
N ASP A 66 41.75 -53.93 56.45
CA ASP A 66 40.55 -53.07 56.27
C ASP A 66 40.87 -51.58 56.00
N MET A 67 42.01 -51.07 56.45
CA MET A 67 42.38 -49.66 56.20
C MET A 67 42.72 -49.42 54.72
N SER A 68 43.22 -50.45 54.04
CA SER A 68 43.47 -50.40 52.59
C SER A 68 42.15 -50.46 51.83
N GLU A 69 41.19 -51.26 52.30
CA GLU A 69 39.85 -51.41 51.72
C GLU A 69 39.00 -50.13 51.87
N ILE A 70 38.92 -49.55 53.08
CA ILE A 70 38.24 -48.27 53.32
C ILE A 70 38.84 -47.15 52.46
N ARG A 71 40.17 -47.14 52.30
CA ARG A 71 40.86 -46.15 51.44
C ARG A 71 40.50 -46.33 49.96
N GLY A 72 40.42 -47.57 49.49
CA GLY A 72 39.97 -47.91 48.14
C GLY A 72 38.54 -47.44 47.89
N MET A 73 37.62 -47.73 48.82
CA MET A 73 36.23 -47.27 48.73
C MET A 73 36.10 -45.75 48.71
N PHE A 74 36.91 -45.02 49.49
CA PHE A 74 36.97 -43.56 49.43
C PHE A 74 37.48 -43.02 48.09
N GLN A 75 38.44 -43.71 47.47
CA GLN A 75 38.97 -43.33 46.16
C GLN A 75 37.93 -43.56 45.06
N GLU A 76 37.26 -44.71 45.05
CA GLU A 76 36.17 -45.00 44.12
C GLU A 76 35.03 -43.97 44.24
N LEU A 77 34.60 -43.64 45.47
CA LEU A 77 33.56 -42.64 45.69
C LEU A 77 33.96 -41.25 45.17
N ARG A 78 35.24 -40.90 45.34
CA ARG A 78 35.79 -39.62 44.84
C ARG A 78 35.84 -39.60 43.31
N GLU A 79 36.22 -40.71 42.68
CA GLU A 79 36.25 -40.84 41.23
C GLU A 79 34.85 -40.76 40.62
N ASP A 80 33.87 -41.48 41.19
CA ASP A 80 32.47 -41.42 40.77
C ASP A 80 31.92 -39.99 40.87
N MET A 81 32.23 -39.26 41.95
CA MET A 81 31.78 -37.88 42.13
C MET A 81 32.40 -36.94 41.08
N ILE A 82 33.68 -37.10 40.78
CA ILE A 82 34.36 -36.31 39.74
C ILE A 82 33.77 -36.62 38.37
N GLN A 83 33.52 -37.90 38.07
CA GLN A 83 32.92 -38.32 36.81
C GLN A 83 31.49 -37.79 36.65
N GLY A 84 30.66 -37.88 37.69
CA GLY A 84 29.30 -37.33 37.69
C GLY A 84 29.29 -35.81 37.49
N GLN A 85 30.21 -35.08 38.13
CA GLN A 85 30.35 -33.63 37.92
C GLN A 85 30.76 -33.29 36.48
N ASN A 86 31.69 -34.04 35.90
CA ASN A 86 32.11 -33.84 34.51
C ASN A 86 30.97 -34.14 33.53
N SER A 87 30.24 -35.24 33.73
CA SER A 87 29.08 -35.60 32.91
C SER A 87 28.01 -34.51 32.95
N LEU A 88 27.63 -34.04 34.15
CA LEU A 88 26.63 -32.98 34.30
C LEU A 88 27.08 -31.69 33.60
N ARG A 89 28.38 -31.35 33.70
CA ARG A 89 28.94 -30.17 33.04
C ARG A 89 28.88 -30.30 31.52
N GLU A 90 29.19 -31.47 30.98
CA GLU A 90 29.10 -31.74 29.55
C GLU A 90 27.66 -31.65 29.06
N ASP A 91 26.70 -32.27 29.75
CA ASP A 91 25.28 -32.20 29.43
C ASP A 91 24.76 -30.76 29.44
N MET A 92 25.18 -29.96 30.43
CA MET A 92 24.83 -28.54 30.48
C MET A 92 25.37 -27.75 29.28
N ILE A 93 26.64 -28.00 28.89
CA ILE A 93 27.25 -27.32 27.73
C ILE A 93 26.55 -27.74 26.44
N GLN A 94 26.25 -29.03 26.28
CA GLN A 94 25.55 -29.53 25.10
C GLN A 94 24.13 -28.95 25.00
N GLY A 95 23.37 -28.95 26.10
CA GLY A 95 22.04 -28.35 26.16
C GLY A 95 22.06 -26.86 25.81
N GLN A 96 23.03 -26.10 26.36
CA GLN A 96 23.19 -24.68 26.02
C GLN A 96 23.52 -24.45 24.54
N ASN A 97 24.38 -25.27 23.95
CA ASN A 97 24.72 -25.16 22.54
C ASN A 97 23.53 -25.49 21.64
N SER A 98 22.78 -26.56 21.96
CA SER A 98 21.57 -26.94 21.21
C SER A 98 20.53 -25.83 21.23
N LEU A 99 20.22 -25.28 22.41
CA LEU A 99 19.28 -24.17 22.55
C LEU A 99 19.70 -22.94 21.74
N ARG A 100 21.00 -22.62 21.77
CA ARG A 100 21.54 -21.50 20.99
C ARG A 100 21.37 -21.72 19.50
N GLU A 101 21.59 -22.94 19.02
CA GLU A 101 21.43 -23.28 17.61
C GLU A 101 19.96 -23.17 17.17
N ASP A 102 19.03 -23.71 17.96
CA ASP A 102 17.59 -23.61 17.70
C ASP A 102 17.12 -22.15 17.65
N MET A 103 17.62 -21.31 18.56
CA MET A 103 17.33 -19.88 18.54
C MET A 103 17.80 -19.20 17.26
N ILE A 104 19.01 -19.51 16.80
CA ILE A 104 19.57 -18.94 15.56
C ILE A 104 18.76 -19.40 14.36
N GLN A 105 18.40 -20.68 14.28
CA GLN A 105 17.58 -21.22 13.20
C GLN A 105 16.19 -20.58 13.17
N GLY A 106 15.55 -20.43 14.34
CA GLY A 106 14.26 -19.76 14.48
C GLY A 106 14.31 -18.30 14.02
N GLN A 107 15.35 -17.55 14.43
CA GLN A 107 15.55 -16.16 14.00
C GLN A 107 15.73 -16.05 12.48
N ASN A 108 16.54 -16.93 11.89
CA ASN A 108 16.76 -16.94 10.44
C ASN A 108 15.47 -17.26 9.66
N SER A 109 14.66 -18.22 10.15
CA SER A 109 13.37 -18.56 9.55
C SER A 109 12.39 -17.39 9.59
N ILE A 110 12.35 -16.65 10.70
CA ILE A 110 11.52 -15.45 10.83
C ILE A 110 11.98 -14.36 9.86
N ALA A 111 13.29 -14.10 9.79
CA ALA A 111 13.86 -13.10 8.89
C ALA A 111 13.53 -13.41 7.43
N GLU A 112 13.69 -14.66 6.99
CA GLU A 112 13.35 -15.07 5.62
C GLU A 112 11.87 -14.86 5.31
N ARG A 113 10.97 -15.22 6.24
CA ARG A 113 9.53 -15.02 6.07
C ARG A 113 9.18 -13.53 5.99
N LEU A 114 9.82 -12.68 6.78
CA LEU A 114 9.63 -11.22 6.71
C LEU A 114 10.06 -10.67 5.36
N SER A 115 11.25 -11.01 4.87
CA SER A 115 11.72 -10.56 3.56
C SER A 115 10.81 -11.02 2.41
N ARG A 116 10.25 -12.25 2.48
CA ARG A 116 9.25 -12.72 1.51
C ARG A 116 7.95 -11.91 1.57
N VAL A 117 7.52 -11.50 2.76
CA VAL A 117 6.31 -10.67 2.93
C VAL A 117 6.54 -9.27 2.39
N GLU A 118 7.69 -8.66 2.68
CA GLU A 118 8.08 -7.35 2.14
C GLU A 118 8.09 -7.36 0.61
N GLY A 119 8.74 -8.35 -0.02
CA GLY A 119 8.74 -8.46 -1.48
C GLY A 119 7.34 -8.65 -2.09
N ARG A 120 6.44 -9.37 -1.39
CA ARG A 120 5.03 -9.47 -1.80
C ARG A 120 4.29 -8.14 -1.68
N PHE A 121 4.57 -7.38 -0.63
CA PHE A 121 3.97 -6.07 -0.41
C PHE A 121 4.41 -5.06 -1.50
N ASP A 122 5.70 -5.06 -1.85
CA ASP A 122 6.22 -4.21 -2.94
C ASP A 122 5.57 -4.57 -4.29
N SER A 123 5.48 -5.86 -4.60
CA SER A 123 4.82 -6.33 -5.82
C SER A 123 3.34 -5.93 -5.87
N PHE A 124 2.65 -6.01 -4.73
CA PHE A 124 1.25 -5.59 -4.62
C PHE A 124 1.13 -4.08 -4.84
N SER A 125 1.99 -3.29 -4.20
CA SER A 125 2.01 -1.83 -4.35
C SER A 125 2.18 -1.39 -5.81
N ILE A 126 3.15 -1.98 -6.52
CA ILE A 126 3.39 -1.71 -7.96
C ILE A 126 2.15 -2.02 -8.79
N SER A 127 1.55 -3.21 -8.57
CA SER A 127 0.38 -3.66 -9.31
C SER A 127 -0.86 -2.79 -9.03
N PHE A 128 -1.04 -2.36 -7.78
CA PHE A 128 -2.12 -1.47 -7.37
C PHE A 128 -2.00 -0.10 -8.04
N HIS A 129 -0.82 0.51 -8.05
CA HIS A 129 -0.59 1.79 -8.72
C HIS A 129 -0.80 1.70 -10.23
N SER A 130 -0.33 0.62 -10.87
CA SER A 130 -0.55 0.36 -12.30
C SER A 130 -2.04 0.25 -12.63
N LEU A 131 -2.78 -0.57 -11.88
CA LEU A 131 -4.22 -0.75 -12.05
C LEU A 131 -4.98 0.56 -11.89
N ASN A 132 -4.65 1.35 -10.86
CA ASN A 132 -5.28 2.64 -10.63
C ASN A 132 -4.98 3.63 -11.77
N GLY A 133 -3.75 3.67 -12.28
CA GLY A 133 -3.39 4.50 -13.44
C GLY A 133 -4.19 4.14 -14.69
N GLU A 134 -4.36 2.85 -14.96
CA GLU A 134 -5.18 2.38 -16.08
C GLU A 134 -6.66 2.75 -15.89
N GLN A 135 -7.22 2.53 -14.70
CA GLN A 135 -8.62 2.84 -14.39
C GLN A 135 -8.91 4.35 -14.53
N LEU A 136 -8.04 5.22 -14.02
CA LEU A 136 -8.18 6.67 -14.18
C LEU A 136 -8.15 7.08 -15.66
N SER A 137 -7.31 6.44 -16.47
CA SER A 137 -7.27 6.68 -17.92
C SER A 137 -8.55 6.23 -18.62
N ARG A 138 -9.10 5.07 -18.22
CA ARG A 138 -10.40 4.58 -18.72
C ARG A 138 -11.54 5.53 -18.35
N ILE A 139 -11.60 5.99 -17.10
CA ILE A 139 -12.62 6.94 -16.62
C ILE A 139 -12.55 8.24 -17.43
N ARG A 140 -11.35 8.81 -17.61
CA ARG A 140 -11.15 10.02 -18.42
C ARG A 140 -11.64 9.82 -19.86
N ASN A 141 -11.34 8.68 -20.48
CA ASN A 141 -11.81 8.37 -21.83
C ASN A 141 -13.35 8.25 -21.91
N ILE A 142 -13.99 7.66 -20.90
CA ILE A 142 -15.45 7.58 -20.81
C ILE A 142 -16.05 8.97 -20.66
N GLU A 143 -15.46 9.82 -19.81
CA GLU A 143 -15.90 11.20 -19.60
C GLU A 143 -15.82 12.00 -20.90
N THR A 144 -14.69 11.96 -21.61
CA THR A 144 -14.54 12.61 -22.93
C THR A 144 -15.60 12.14 -23.92
N LYS A 145 -15.78 10.82 -24.08
CA LYS A 145 -16.79 10.27 -25.00
C LYS A 145 -18.22 10.66 -24.62
N THR A 146 -18.51 10.70 -23.32
CA THR A 146 -19.83 11.09 -22.81
C THR A 146 -20.10 12.55 -23.11
N ASN A 147 -19.11 13.43 -22.91
CA ASN A 147 -19.23 14.85 -23.22
C ASN A 147 -19.39 15.08 -24.73
N GLU A 148 -18.59 14.43 -25.57
CA GLU A 148 -18.72 14.49 -27.04
C GLU A 148 -20.14 14.06 -27.49
N THR A 149 -20.65 12.97 -26.91
CA THR A 149 -22.00 12.47 -27.21
C THR A 149 -23.07 13.48 -26.79
N ARG A 150 -22.92 14.11 -25.62
CA ARG A 150 -23.85 15.14 -25.12
C ARG A 150 -23.84 16.38 -26.00
N THR A 151 -22.66 16.90 -26.36
CA THR A 151 -22.50 18.05 -27.28
C THR A 151 -23.13 17.73 -28.64
N SER A 152 -22.88 16.53 -29.19
CA SER A 152 -23.46 16.08 -30.46
C SER A 152 -24.99 15.95 -30.41
N ALA A 153 -25.52 15.37 -29.33
CA ALA A 153 -26.95 15.24 -29.12
C ALA A 153 -27.63 16.62 -29.03
N GLN A 154 -27.06 17.55 -28.25
CA GLN A 154 -27.60 18.90 -28.11
C GLN A 154 -27.56 19.67 -29.44
N ARG A 155 -26.47 19.52 -30.21
CA ARG A 155 -26.37 20.05 -31.58
C ARG A 155 -27.48 19.51 -32.48
N SER A 156 -27.73 18.20 -32.44
CA SER A 156 -28.79 17.57 -33.23
C SER A 156 -30.18 18.10 -32.85
N GLU A 157 -30.44 18.29 -31.56
CA GLU A 157 -31.68 18.89 -31.05
C GLU A 157 -31.84 20.33 -31.56
N ASN A 158 -30.78 21.14 -31.49
CA ASN A 158 -30.79 22.51 -31.98
C ASN A 158 -31.09 22.58 -33.49
N ILE A 159 -30.54 21.68 -34.30
CA ILE A 159 -30.85 21.58 -35.73
C ILE A 159 -32.34 21.28 -35.95
N ILE A 160 -32.93 20.38 -35.16
CA ILE A 160 -34.35 20.03 -35.24
C ILE A 160 -35.24 21.20 -34.80
N ASN A 161 -34.90 21.85 -33.69
CA ASN A 161 -35.61 23.01 -33.16
C ASN A 161 -35.63 24.15 -34.19
N ARG A 162 -34.49 24.43 -34.81
CA ARG A 162 -34.37 25.41 -35.90
C ARG A 162 -35.26 25.09 -37.08
N LYS A 163 -35.28 23.85 -37.54
CA LYS A 163 -36.19 23.39 -38.62
C LYS A 163 -37.67 23.50 -38.25
N SER A 164 -37.97 23.51 -36.95
CA SER A 164 -39.33 23.56 -36.40
C SER A 164 -39.70 24.94 -35.84
N TYR A 165 -38.88 25.98 -36.09
CA TYR A 165 -39.07 27.34 -35.57
C TYR A 165 -39.18 27.43 -34.04
N ARG A 166 -38.42 26.58 -33.34
CA ARG A 166 -38.28 26.60 -31.88
C ARG A 166 -36.92 27.16 -31.49
N ASP A 167 -36.87 27.73 -30.29
CA ASP A 167 -35.62 28.23 -29.72
C ASP A 167 -34.60 27.11 -29.55
N THR A 168 -33.33 27.46 -29.74
CA THR A 168 -32.20 26.56 -29.48
C THR A 168 -31.77 26.66 -28.02
N LYS A 169 -31.09 25.62 -27.55
CA LYS A 169 -30.48 25.61 -26.22
C LYS A 169 -28.98 25.79 -26.32
N PRO A 170 -28.32 26.32 -25.28
CA PRO A 170 -26.86 26.34 -25.21
C PRO A 170 -26.27 24.95 -25.40
N ILE A 171 -25.19 24.86 -26.18
CA ILE A 171 -24.44 23.61 -26.35
C ILE A 171 -23.29 23.61 -25.35
N PRO A 172 -23.16 22.57 -24.52
CA PRO A 172 -22.04 22.45 -23.62
C PRO A 172 -20.73 22.25 -24.39
N PHE A 173 -19.64 22.74 -23.81
CA PHE A 173 -18.29 22.49 -24.29
C PHE A 173 -17.93 21.01 -24.22
N ILE A 174 -16.87 20.61 -24.93
CA ILE A 174 -16.43 19.20 -25.00
C ILE A 174 -15.92 18.66 -23.67
N ASN A 175 -15.69 19.53 -22.69
CA ASN A 175 -15.39 19.17 -21.30
C ASN A 175 -16.65 19.00 -20.44
N GLY A 176 -17.85 19.11 -21.03
CA GLY A 176 -19.14 18.96 -20.37
C GLY A 176 -19.62 20.21 -19.61
N GLN A 177 -18.82 21.27 -19.54
CA GLN A 177 -19.20 22.53 -18.90
C GLN A 177 -20.05 23.39 -19.83
N GLU A 178 -20.94 24.18 -19.24
CA GLU A 178 -21.63 25.22 -20.00
C GLU A 178 -20.65 26.35 -20.34
N PRO A 179 -20.88 27.09 -21.45
CA PRO A 179 -20.09 28.27 -21.77
C PRO A 179 -20.01 29.21 -20.55
N PRO A 180 -18.81 29.68 -20.18
CA PRO A 180 -18.63 30.63 -19.08
C PRO A 180 -19.56 31.84 -19.17
N SER A 181 -19.99 32.39 -18.03
CA SER A 181 -20.98 33.48 -17.97
C SER A 181 -20.51 34.80 -18.60
N ASP A 182 -19.21 34.95 -18.81
CA ASP A 182 -18.57 36.05 -19.53
C ASP A 182 -18.65 35.92 -21.06
N LEU A 183 -19.00 34.74 -21.58
CA LEU A 183 -19.30 34.54 -22.98
C LEU A 183 -20.80 34.80 -23.26
N PRO A 184 -21.13 35.52 -24.36
CA PRO A 184 -22.51 35.77 -24.72
C PRO A 184 -23.17 34.46 -25.16
N GLU A 185 -24.36 34.18 -24.65
CA GLU A 185 -25.14 33.00 -24.98
C GLU A 185 -25.49 32.98 -26.48
N LEU A 186 -25.24 31.85 -27.14
CA LEU A 186 -25.52 31.67 -28.57
C LEU A 186 -26.91 31.06 -28.78
N LYS A 187 -27.87 31.84 -29.28
CA LYS A 187 -29.24 31.37 -29.61
C LYS A 187 -29.51 31.35 -31.11
N THR A 188 -28.84 32.23 -31.83
CA THR A 188 -29.06 32.51 -33.25
C THR A 188 -27.74 32.65 -34.01
N ILE A 189 -27.81 32.60 -35.36
CA ILE A 189 -26.65 32.88 -36.23
C ILE A 189 -26.15 34.32 -36.02
N SER A 190 -27.04 35.26 -35.72
CA SER A 190 -26.67 36.65 -35.50
C SER A 190 -25.83 36.83 -34.22
N ASP A 191 -26.12 36.04 -33.18
CA ASP A 191 -25.28 36.02 -31.97
C ASP A 191 -23.85 35.58 -32.27
N VAL A 192 -23.68 34.60 -33.16
CA VAL A 192 -22.36 34.16 -33.64
C VAL A 192 -21.64 35.26 -34.43
N ASP A 193 -22.38 36.03 -35.24
CA ASP A 193 -21.80 37.12 -36.04
C ASP A 193 -21.36 38.31 -35.18
N ASN A 194 -22.02 38.52 -34.04
CA ASN A 194 -21.70 39.57 -33.08
C ASN A 194 -20.51 39.22 -32.16
N LEU A 195 -20.01 37.98 -32.22
CA LEU A 195 -18.85 37.59 -31.42
C LEU A 195 -17.59 38.33 -31.84
N ASN A 196 -16.89 38.88 -30.85
CA ASN A 196 -15.56 39.44 -31.07
C ASN A 196 -14.52 38.32 -31.28
N PRO A 197 -13.32 38.63 -31.82
CA PRO A 197 -12.30 37.62 -32.11
C PRO A 197 -11.89 36.78 -30.90
N SER A 198 -11.81 37.38 -29.71
CA SER A 198 -11.44 36.71 -28.46
C SER A 198 -12.50 35.68 -28.05
N GLN A 199 -13.78 36.05 -28.12
CA GLN A 199 -14.91 35.18 -27.82
C GLN A 199 -15.03 34.04 -28.83
N LEU A 200 -14.78 34.30 -30.12
CA LEU A 200 -14.74 33.25 -31.15
C LEU A 200 -13.68 32.19 -30.83
N LYS A 201 -12.48 32.63 -30.44
CA LYS A 201 -11.40 31.71 -30.03
C LYS A 201 -11.82 30.89 -28.81
N ALA A 202 -12.38 31.52 -27.78
CA ALA A 202 -12.86 30.83 -26.58
C ALA A 202 -13.94 29.78 -26.90
N TYR A 203 -14.90 30.11 -27.77
CA TYR A 203 -15.91 29.16 -28.24
C TYR A 203 -15.31 28.00 -29.04
N LEU A 204 -14.37 28.29 -29.95
CA LEU A 204 -13.70 27.24 -30.73
C LEU A 204 -12.89 26.30 -29.84
N GLU A 205 -12.17 26.84 -28.86
CA GLU A 205 -11.41 26.04 -27.88
C GLU A 205 -12.34 25.20 -27.01
N GLY A 206 -13.40 25.80 -26.47
CA GLY A 206 -14.42 25.11 -25.69
C GLY A 206 -15.13 23.99 -26.45
N TYR A 207 -15.31 24.15 -27.77
CA TYR A 207 -15.86 23.12 -28.64
C TYR A 207 -14.81 22.17 -29.25
N GLY A 208 -13.52 22.30 -28.91
CA GLY A 208 -12.46 21.44 -29.44
C GLY A 208 -12.18 21.61 -30.94
N CYS A 209 -12.55 22.76 -31.50
CA CYS A 209 -12.39 23.05 -32.93
C CYS A 209 -10.98 23.57 -33.23
N LYS A 210 -10.30 22.92 -34.18
CA LYS A 210 -9.00 23.40 -34.67
C LYS A 210 -9.18 24.64 -35.56
N TYR A 211 -8.39 25.67 -35.27
CA TYR A 211 -8.30 26.87 -36.07
C TYR A 211 -6.85 27.34 -36.19
N VAL A 212 -6.57 28.15 -37.23
CA VAL A 212 -5.26 28.78 -37.44
C VAL A 212 -5.37 30.24 -37.01
N GLU A 213 -4.33 30.80 -36.38
CA GLU A 213 -4.38 32.17 -35.84
C GLU A 213 -4.73 33.25 -36.89
N ASN A 214 -4.39 33.02 -38.15
CA ASN A 214 -4.64 33.92 -39.28
C ASN A 214 -5.84 33.50 -40.14
N GLU A 215 -6.67 32.59 -39.66
CA GLU A 215 -7.86 32.15 -40.40
C GLU A 215 -8.91 33.28 -40.45
N PRO A 216 -9.54 33.54 -41.61
CA PRO A 216 -10.54 34.59 -41.73
C PRO A 216 -11.65 34.44 -40.70
N GLN A 217 -12.05 35.54 -40.05
CA GLN A 217 -13.07 35.51 -38.99
C GLN A 217 -14.41 34.94 -39.48
N THR A 218 -14.75 35.10 -40.76
CA THR A 218 -15.93 34.48 -41.37
C THR A 218 -15.87 32.96 -41.40
N SER A 219 -14.68 32.37 -41.55
CA SER A 219 -14.45 30.93 -41.45
C SER A 219 -14.58 30.46 -40.00
N LEU A 220 -14.02 31.21 -39.04
CA LEU A 220 -14.15 30.93 -37.60
C LEU A 220 -15.61 30.97 -37.15
N LYS A 221 -16.35 32.01 -37.54
CA LYS A 221 -17.80 32.16 -37.30
C LYS A 221 -18.59 31.00 -37.89
N ARG A 222 -18.25 30.57 -39.11
CA ARG A 222 -18.88 29.40 -39.74
C ARG A 222 -18.64 28.12 -38.93
N LYS A 223 -17.40 27.87 -38.48
CA LYS A 223 -17.08 26.71 -37.64
C LYS A 223 -17.88 26.71 -36.33
N VAL A 224 -17.95 27.85 -35.63
CA VAL A 224 -18.75 27.98 -34.40
C VAL A 224 -20.23 27.75 -34.68
N SER A 225 -20.77 28.35 -35.76
CA SER A 225 -22.16 28.18 -36.19
C SER A 225 -22.51 26.73 -36.50
N ASP A 226 -21.63 26.03 -37.23
CA ASP A 226 -21.82 24.64 -37.61
C ASP A 226 -21.87 23.73 -36.39
N VAL A 227 -20.98 23.95 -35.43
CA VAL A 227 -20.93 23.18 -34.17
C VAL A 227 -22.10 23.51 -33.27
N ALA A 228 -22.53 24.78 -33.25
CA ALA A 228 -23.70 25.23 -32.50
C ALA A 228 -25.04 24.72 -33.09
N GLY A 229 -24.99 24.04 -34.25
CA GLY A 229 -26.18 23.51 -34.91
C GLY A 229 -26.98 24.58 -35.66
N PHE A 230 -26.40 25.75 -35.89
CA PHE A 230 -27.01 26.82 -36.67
C PHE A 230 -26.73 26.63 -38.17
N ILE A 231 -27.18 25.50 -38.71
CA ILE A 231 -27.06 25.16 -40.13
C ILE A 231 -28.01 26.05 -40.94
N LYS A 232 -27.57 26.61 -42.08
CA LYS A 232 -28.40 27.40 -43.00
C LYS A 232 -29.73 26.67 -43.29
N CYS A 233 -30.83 27.21 -42.79
CA CYS A 233 -32.17 26.72 -43.11
C CYS A 233 -32.74 27.52 -44.29
N PRO A 234 -33.73 27.00 -45.04
CA PRO A 234 -34.33 27.69 -46.20
C PRO A 234 -34.90 29.09 -45.89
N HIS A 235 -35.21 29.36 -44.63
CA HIS A 235 -35.71 30.67 -44.17
C HIS A 235 -34.58 31.65 -43.78
N ASP A 236 -33.35 31.16 -43.66
CA ASP A 236 -32.14 31.98 -43.43
C ASP A 236 -31.43 32.31 -44.76
N ASN A 237 -32.11 32.18 -45.91
CA ASN A 237 -31.54 32.24 -47.26
C ASN A 237 -30.85 33.57 -47.65
N LEU A 238 -30.54 34.44 -46.70
CA LEU A 238 -29.83 35.70 -46.92
C LEU A 238 -28.79 36.02 -45.83
N TYR A 239 -28.52 35.14 -44.85
CA TYR A 239 -27.50 35.44 -43.84
C TYR A 239 -26.09 35.11 -44.34
N GLU A 240 -25.35 36.16 -44.70
CA GLU A 240 -23.90 36.13 -44.87
C GLU A 240 -23.24 36.73 -43.63
N PHE A 241 -22.27 36.02 -43.03
CA PHE A 241 -21.50 36.57 -41.93
C PHE A 241 -20.81 37.85 -42.36
N SER A 242 -20.91 38.88 -41.52
CA SER A 242 -20.31 40.17 -41.80
C SER A 242 -18.79 40.02 -41.98
N THR A 243 -18.28 40.34 -43.17
CA THR A 243 -16.84 40.49 -43.40
C THR A 243 -16.41 41.78 -42.72
N LEU A 244 -15.69 41.67 -41.60
CA LEU A 244 -14.97 42.81 -41.05
C LEU A 244 -13.86 43.19 -42.04
N GLN A 245 -14.14 44.15 -42.93
CA GLN A 245 -13.10 45.05 -43.40
C GLN A 245 -12.76 45.97 -42.22
N ASP A 246 -11.50 45.91 -41.80
CA ASP A 246 -10.78 46.92 -41.02
C ASP A 246 -11.64 47.94 -40.26
N ILE A 247 -12.00 47.61 -39.02
CA ILE A 247 -12.24 48.64 -37.99
C ILE A 247 -10.85 49.18 -37.59
N GLY A 248 -10.27 49.92 -38.52
CA GLY A 248 -8.95 50.52 -38.43
C GLY A 248 -8.94 51.83 -39.20
N ASN A 249 -9.94 52.69 -38.97
CA ASN A 249 -9.88 54.13 -39.22
C ASN A 249 -11.20 54.80 -38.77
N GLN A 250 -11.34 54.99 -37.46
CA GLN A 250 -12.17 56.07 -36.93
C GLN A 250 -11.29 56.90 -36.00
N SER A 251 -10.51 57.81 -36.58
CA SER A 251 -10.03 59.00 -35.89
C SER A 251 -10.66 60.23 -36.55
N SER A 252 -11.49 60.91 -35.75
CA SER A 252 -11.79 62.35 -35.68
C SER A 252 -11.16 63.23 -36.78
N THR A 253 -11.89 64.10 -37.49
CA THR A 253 -12.51 65.34 -36.95
C THR A 253 -13.49 66.02 -37.95
N PRO A 254 -14.22 67.10 -37.55
CA PRO A 254 -15.59 67.40 -38.01
C PRO A 254 -15.74 68.55 -39.04
N ASN A 255 -16.98 68.65 -39.56
CA ASN A 255 -17.66 69.82 -40.13
C ASN A 255 -17.09 70.49 -41.40
N ARG A 256 -17.88 70.45 -42.50
CA ARG A 256 -18.35 71.68 -43.15
C ARG A 256 -19.63 71.47 -43.96
N ILE A 257 -20.73 71.96 -43.40
CA ILE A 257 -21.94 72.32 -44.14
C ILE A 257 -21.58 73.47 -45.09
N LEU A 258 -21.86 73.32 -46.38
CA LEU A 258 -22.19 74.44 -47.25
C LEU A 258 -23.22 73.97 -48.29
N ARG A 259 -24.46 74.39 -48.05
CA ARG A 259 -25.53 74.45 -49.03
C ARG A 259 -25.08 75.32 -50.21
N SER A 260 -25.38 74.89 -51.43
CA SER A 260 -25.83 75.80 -52.48
C SER A 260 -26.74 75.06 -53.46
N ARG A 261 -27.95 75.61 -53.61
CA ARG A 261 -29.00 75.27 -54.56
C ARG A 261 -28.88 76.20 -55.78
N HIS A 262 -29.44 75.77 -56.91
CA HIS A 262 -29.77 76.53 -58.14
C HIS A 262 -28.58 76.89 -59.05
N ASN A 263 -28.62 76.71 -60.37
CA ASN A 263 -29.73 76.50 -61.32
C ASN A 263 -29.53 75.25 -62.18
#